data_AF-A0A4U9W9R8-F1
#
_entry.id   AF-A0A4U9W9R8-F1
#
_cell.length_a   1.000
_cell.length_b   1.000
_cell.length_c   1.000
_cell.angle_alpha   90.00
_cell.angle_beta   90.00
_cell.angle_gamma   90.00
#
_symmetry.space_group_name_H-M   'P 1'
#
loop_
_entity.id
_entity.type
_entity.pdbx_description
1 polymer ?
#
loop_
_entity_poly.entity_id
_entity_poly.type
_entity_poly.pdbx_seq_one_letter_code
_entity_poly.pdbx_strand_id
1 'polypeptide(L)' 'MLQSLWPDVTPGSQLTFVIKGKQGQFWYRASAAEKSFTPLGPSQSAAFSTNFLAIWLDPRTQYPELRRQLIGGEK' A
#
# COMPACT_ATOMS: atom_id res chain seq x y z
N MET A 1 13.96 5.64 -8.28
CA MET A 1 12.63 6.28 -8.43
C MET A 1 11.58 5.19 -8.33
N LEU A 2 10.50 5.37 -7.57
CA LEU A 2 9.39 4.40 -7.55
C LEU A 2 8.73 4.23 -8.93
N GLN A 3 8.78 5.25 -9.79
CA GLN A 3 8.16 5.24 -11.12
C GLN A 3 8.61 4.07 -12.00
N SER A 4 9.87 3.62 -11.91
CA SER A 4 10.35 2.48 -12.71
C SER A 4 9.90 1.12 -12.17
N LEU A 5 9.20 1.10 -11.03
CA LEU A 5 8.81 -0.11 -10.32
C LEU A 5 7.35 -0.50 -10.56
N TRP A 6 6.51 0.46 -10.94
CA TRP A 6 5.07 0.23 -11.05
C TRP A 6 4.72 -0.34 -12.43
N PRO A 7 4.08 -1.51 -12.50
CA PRO A 7 3.43 -1.96 -13.73
C PRO A 7 2.19 -1.10 -14.01
N ASP A 8 1.67 -1.20 -15.23
CA ASP A 8 0.37 -0.61 -15.57
C ASP A 8 -0.74 -1.23 -14.69
N VAL A 9 -1.51 -0.37 -14.02
CA VAL A 9 -2.65 -0.79 -13.19
C VAL A 9 -3.92 -0.70 -14.02
N THR A 10 -4.56 -1.86 -14.23
CA THR A 10 -5.81 -1.97 -14.99
C THR A 10 -6.94 -2.46 -14.08
N PRO A 11 -8.22 -2.33 -14.47
CA PRO A 11 -9.32 -2.90 -13.70
C PRO A 11 -9.11 -4.39 -13.40
N GLY A 12 -9.15 -4.75 -12.11
CA GLY A 12 -8.88 -6.13 -11.65
C GLY A 12 -7.45 -6.38 -11.21
N SER A 13 -6.50 -5.49 -11.54
CA SER A 13 -5.17 -5.50 -10.94
C SER A 13 -5.24 -5.13 -9.46
N GLN A 14 -4.29 -5.66 -8.68
CA GLN A 14 -4.19 -5.31 -7.28
C GLN A 14 -2.75 -5.01 -6.88
N LEU A 15 -2.66 -4.00 -6.03
CA LEU A 15 -1.41 -3.48 -5.52
C LEU A 15 -1.53 -3.35 -4.02
N THR A 16 -0.59 -3.98 -3.32
CA THR A 16 -0.64 -4.09 -1.86
C THR A 16 0.69 -3.67 -1.27
N PHE A 17 0.63 -2.92 -0.16
CA PHE A 17 1.80 -2.58 0.64
C PHE A 17 1.71 -3.29 1.99
N VAL A 18 2.70 -4.13 2.32
CA VAL A 18 2.70 -4.95 3.53
C VAL A 18 3.86 -4.55 4.42
N ILE A 19 3.59 -4.27 5.70
CA ILE A 19 4.62 -3.98 6.70
C ILE A 19 4.97 -5.25 7.49
N LYS A 20 6.26 -5.54 7.59
CA LYS A 20 6.85 -6.55 8.50
C LYS A 20 8.05 -5.93 9.21
N GLY A 21 8.06 -5.98 10.55
CA GLY A 21 9.19 -5.46 11.33
C GLY A 21 9.53 -3.99 11.04
N LYS A 22 8.50 -3.15 10.83
CA LYS A 22 8.57 -1.73 10.43
C LYS A 22 8.99 -1.45 8.99
N GLN A 23 9.51 -2.42 8.25
CA GLN A 23 9.82 -2.26 6.83
C GLN A 23 8.63 -2.69 5.97
N GLY A 24 8.43 -2.01 4.85
CA GLY A 24 7.31 -2.25 3.96
C GLY A 24 7.74 -2.84 2.63
N GLN A 25 6.93 -3.72 2.05
CA GLN A 25 7.17 -4.32 0.73
C GLN A 25 5.95 -4.10 -0.15
N PHE A 26 6.18 -3.68 -1.40
CA PHE A 26 5.13 -3.63 -2.41
C PHE A 26 4.95 -5.00 -3.04
N TRP A 27 3.70 -5.32 -3.33
CA TRP A 27 3.25 -6.57 -3.93
C TRP A 27 2.22 -6.28 -5.00
N TYR A 28 2.25 -7.07 -6.08
CA TYR A 28 1.37 -6.89 -7.21
C TYR A 28 0.83 -8.22 -7.72
N ARG A 29 -0.41 -8.16 -8.21
CA ARG A 29 -0.96 -9.16 -9.13
C ARG A 29 -1.73 -8.45 -10.23
N ALA A 30 -1.61 -8.94 -11.46
CA ALA A 30 -2.19 -8.28 -12.61
C ALA A 30 -3.70 -8.51 -12.72
N SER A 31 -4.20 -9.62 -12.18
CA SER A 31 -5.60 -10.00 -12.22
C SER A 31 -6.03 -10.73 -10.95
N ALA A 32 -7.32 -10.63 -10.61
CA ALA A 32 -7.93 -11.43 -9.54
C ALA A 32 -7.86 -12.95 -9.79
N ALA A 33 -7.69 -13.38 -11.05
CA ALA A 33 -7.47 -14.78 -11.42
C ALA A 33 -6.09 -15.29 -10.98
N GLU A 34 -5.12 -14.41 -10.78
CA GLU A 34 -3.80 -14.77 -10.26
C GLU A 34 -3.90 -15.07 -8.76
N LYS A 35 -3.43 -16.27 -8.39
CA LYS A 35 -3.47 -16.75 -7.00
C LYS A 35 -2.39 -16.12 -6.12
N SER A 36 -1.29 -15.70 -6.72
CA SER A 36 -0.10 -15.25 -6.00
C SER A 36 0.17 -13.78 -6.29
N PHE A 37 0.74 -13.09 -5.30
CA PHE A 37 1.31 -11.77 -5.48
C PHE A 37 2.81 -11.90 -5.70
N THR A 38 3.34 -11.09 -6.61
CA THR A 38 4.78 -10.95 -6.86
C THR A 38 5.30 -9.71 -6.16
N PRO A 39 6.46 -9.77 -5.48
CA PRO A 39 7.03 -8.58 -4.86
C PRO A 39 7.49 -7.59 -5.93
N LEU A 40 7.12 -6.32 -5.75
CA LEU A 40 7.63 -5.22 -6.55
C LEU A 40 8.81 -4.59 -5.82
N GLY A 41 10.02 -4.87 -6.30
CA GLY A 41 11.24 -4.17 -5.89
C GLY A 41 11.68 -4.50 -4.46
N PRO A 42 12.65 -3.76 -3.91
CA PRO A 42 13.18 -4.05 -2.58
C PRO A 42 12.23 -3.58 -1.48
N SER A 43 12.41 -4.16 -0.28
CA SER A 43 11.80 -3.64 0.95
C SER A 43 12.21 -2.19 1.20
N GLN A 44 11.24 -1.42 1.66
CA GLN A 44 11.37 -0.01 1.96
C GLN A 44 11.78 0.20 3.41
N SER A 45 12.48 1.31 3.65
CA SER A 45 12.91 1.70 5.00
C SER A 45 11.71 1.95 5.92
N ALA A 46 11.94 1.91 7.23
CA ALA A 46 10.89 2.23 8.20
C ALA A 46 10.35 3.66 8.04
N ALA A 47 11.24 4.63 7.78
CA ALA A 47 10.84 6.02 7.54
C ALA A 47 9.94 6.15 6.31
N PHE A 48 10.31 5.49 5.21
CA PHE A 48 9.47 5.47 4.01
C PHE A 48 8.11 4.83 4.32
N SER A 49 8.12 3.67 4.98
CA SER A 49 6.90 2.89 5.27
C SER A 49 5.90 3.67 6.13
N THR A 50 6.40 4.39 7.15
CA THR A 50 5.60 5.29 7.98
C THR A 50 4.99 6.41 7.13
N ASN A 51 5.80 7.09 6.30
CA ASN A 51 5.34 8.20 5.47
C ASN A 51 4.36 7.74 4.38
N PHE A 52 4.52 6.52 3.85
CA PHE A 52 3.62 5.97 2.85
C PHE A 52 2.25 5.65 3.47
N LEU A 53 2.20 4.98 4.63
CA LEU A 53 0.93 4.72 5.32
C LEU A 53 0.25 6.01 5.82
N ALA A 54 1.03 7.05 6.12
CA ALA A 54 0.52 8.35 6.54
C ALA A 54 -0.44 8.98 5.51
N ILE A 55 -0.35 8.62 4.22
CA ILE A 55 -1.30 9.04 3.17
C ILE A 55 -2.75 8.76 3.60
N TRP A 56 -3.00 7.64 4.28
CA TRP A 56 -4.32 7.26 4.78
C TRP A 56 -4.49 7.46 6.28
N LEU A 57 -3.45 7.27 7.09
CA LEU A 57 -3.57 7.19 8.55
C LEU A 57 -3.24 8.50 9.28
N ASP A 58 -2.53 9.45 8.64
CA ASP A 58 -2.21 10.75 9.25
C ASP A 58 -3.50 11.56 9.42
N PRO A 59 -3.67 12.31 10.54
CA PRO A 59 -4.81 13.21 10.73
C PRO A 59 -5.04 14.22 9.59
N ARG A 60 -3.99 14.55 8.82
CA ARG A 60 -4.04 15.48 7.67
C ARG A 60 -4.28 14.78 6.33
N THR A 61 -4.68 13.51 6.34
CA THR A 61 -5.03 12.76 5.12
C THR A 61 -6.09 13.48 4.29
N GLN A 62 -6.02 13.31 2.97
CA GLN A 62 -7.09 13.73 2.05
C GLN A 62 -8.32 12.79 2.11
N TYR A 63 -8.24 11.70 2.88
CA TYR A 63 -9.28 10.65 2.98
C TYR A 63 -9.80 10.49 4.42
N PRO A 64 -10.42 11.53 5.03
CA PRO A 64 -10.78 11.53 6.45
C PRO A 64 -11.77 10.42 6.83
N GLU A 65 -12.77 10.13 6.00
CA GLU A 65 -13.74 9.06 6.26
C GLU A 65 -13.11 7.67 6.20
N LEU A 66 -12.27 7.42 5.17
CA LEU A 66 -11.53 6.16 5.06
C LEU A 66 -10.60 5.98 6.26
N ARG A 67 -9.90 7.04 6.68
CA ARG A 67 -9.05 6.99 7.87
C ARG A 67 -9.83 6.56 9.09
N ARG A 68 -11.00 7.17 9.35
CA ARG A 68 -11.86 6.80 10.48
C ARG A 68 -12.15 5.30 10.46
N GLN A 69 -12.53 4.75 9.31
CA GLN A 69 -12.79 3.32 9.17
C GLN A 69 -11.55 2.45 9.46
N LEU A 70 -10.37 2.88 8.99
CA LEU A 70 -9.11 2.14 9.17
C LEU A 70 -8.59 2.15 10.62
N ILE A 71 -8.86 3.21 11.39
CA ILE A 71 -8.43 3.33 12.79
C ILE A 71 -9.48 2.81 13.80
N GLY A 72 -10.57 2.20 13.31
CA GLY A 72 -11.63 1.66 14.16
C GLY A 72 -12.64 2.69 14.66
N GLY A 73 -12.83 3.79 13.92
CA GLY A 73 -13.79 4.84 14.24
C GLY A 73 -15.20 4.31 14.47
N GLU A 74 -15.89 4.92 15.44
CA GLU A 74 -17.21 4.49 15.91
C GLU A 74 -18.23 4.36 14.77
N LYS A 75 -19.01 3.27 14.83
CA LYS A 75 -20.16 3.00 13.96
C LYS A 75 -21.20 4.10 14.07
#